data_AF-A0A4S4BG56-F1
#
_entry.id   AF-A0A4S4BG56-F1
#
_cell.length_a   1.000
_cell.length_b   1.000
_cell.length_c   1.000
_cell.angle_alpha   90.00
_cell.angle_beta   90.00
_cell.angle_gamma   90.00
#
_symmetry.space_group_name_H-M   'P 1'
#
loop_
_entity.id
_entity.type
_entity.pdbx_description
1 polymer ?
#
loop_
_entity_poly.entity_id
_entity_poly.type
_entity_poly.pdbx_seq_one_letter_code
_entity_poly.pdbx_strand_id
1 'polypeptide(L)'
;FSQNVGLVQMSGIKTNRVIYITSILLISLGLVPKIAALATVIPSSVLGGAMVAMFGMVVAYGIKMLSQVDFRLQENLLIVACSVGLGLGVTVVPDIFAGLPESLKILTNSGIVAGSISA
;
A
#
# COMPACT_ATOMS: atom_id res chain seq x y z
N PHE A 1 -3.92 1.55 7.89
CA PHE A 1 -5.17 1.77 7.12
C PHE A 1 -5.56 3.24 7.15
N SER A 2 -5.14 4.00 6.13
CA SER A 2 -5.46 5.43 6.02
C SER A 2 -6.94 5.68 5.68
N GLN A 3 -7.67 4.66 5.24
CA GLN A 3 -9.13 4.70 5.02
C GLN A 3 -9.90 5.14 6.27
N ASN A 4 -9.43 4.76 7.47
CA ASN A 4 -10.07 5.12 8.73
C ASN A 4 -9.98 6.63 9.03
N VAL A 5 -8.96 7.31 8.52
CA VAL A 5 -8.77 8.76 8.72
C VAL A 5 -9.85 9.56 7.98
N GLY A 6 -10.32 9.07 6.82
CA GLY A 6 -11.45 9.67 6.10
C GLY A 6 -12.76 9.55 6.88
N LEU A 7 -13.02 8.37 7.44
CA LEU A 7 -14.20 8.13 8.28
C LEU A 7 -14.18 8.98 9.56
N VAL A 8 -13.02 9.20 10.17
CA VAL A 8 -12.87 10.09 11.33
C VAL A 8 -13.16 11.55 10.96
N GLN A 9 -12.76 12.00 9.77
CA GLN A 9 -13.07 13.36 9.30
C GLN A 9 -14.57 13.57 9.04
N MET A 10 -15.27 12.56 8.52
CA MET A 10 -16.71 12.65 8.26
C MET A 10 -17.57 12.47 9.52
N SER A 11 -17.23 11.52 10.39
CA SER A 11 -17.98 11.23 11.61
C SER A 11 -17.72 12.24 12.74
N GLY A 12 -16.58 12.95 12.69
CA GLY A 12 -16.15 13.87 13.75
C GLY A 12 -15.70 13.16 15.05
N ILE A 13 -15.78 11.83 15.11
CA ILE A 13 -15.49 11.05 16.31
C ILE A 13 -14.00 10.70 16.32
N LYS A 14 -13.24 11.35 17.21
CA LYS A 14 -11.79 11.14 17.39
C LYS A 14 -11.43 10.33 18.64
N THR A 15 -12.40 9.66 19.27
CA THR A 15 -12.16 8.92 20.52
C THR A 15 -11.52 7.55 20.27
N ASN A 16 -10.55 7.19 21.11
CA ASN A 16 -9.88 5.88 21.08
C ASN A 16 -10.85 4.73 21.44
N ARG A 17 -12.02 5.03 22.03
CA ARG A 17 -13.04 4.03 22.38
C ARG A 17 -13.55 3.26 21.16
N VAL A 18 -13.66 3.91 20.01
CA VAL A 18 -14.09 3.25 18.75
C VAL A 18 -13.07 2.18 18.34
N ILE A 19 -11.78 2.46 18.51
CA ILE A 19 -10.69 1.54 18.17
C ILE A 19 -10.79 0.30 19.07
N TYR A 20 -10.91 0.47 20.39
CA TYR A 20 -11.01 -0.65 21.32
C TYR A 20 -12.23 -1.55 21.03
N ILE A 21 -13.40 -0.95 20.77
CA ILE A 21 -14.61 -1.70 20.42
C ILE A 21 -14.39 -2.48 19.11
N THR A 22 -13.80 -1.84 18.11
CA THR A 22 -13.51 -2.46 16.81
C THR A 22 -12.52 -3.61 16.96
N SER A 23 -11.46 -3.45 17.77
CA SER A 23 -10.48 -4.52 18.00
C SER A 23 -11.11 -5.73 18.68
N ILE A 24 -11.92 -5.54 19.71
CA ILE A 24 -12.62 -6.64 20.40
C ILE A 24 -13.59 -7.34 19.43
N LEU A 25 -14.30 -6.56 18.60
CA LEU A 25 -15.22 -7.09 17.58
C LEU A 25 -14.48 -7.90 16.50
N LEU A 26 -13.33 -7.43 16.03
CA LEU A 26 -12.54 -8.17 15.03
C LEU A 26 -11.94 -9.45 15.62
N ILE A 27 -11.47 -9.42 16.87
CA ILE A 27 -10.98 -10.61 17.57
C ILE A 27 -12.12 -11.62 17.74
N SER A 28 -13.29 -11.18 18.20
CA SER A 28 -14.43 -12.09 18.39
C SER A 28 -14.90 -12.71 17.06
N LEU A 29 -15.00 -11.92 15.98
CA LEU A 29 -15.32 -12.43 14.65
C LEU A 29 -14.26 -13.40 14.12
N GLY A 30 -12.98 -13.16 14.38
CA GLY A 30 -11.89 -14.05 13.99
C GLY A 30 -11.91 -15.41 14.70
N LEU A 31 -12.45 -15.47 15.92
CA LEU A 31 -12.62 -16.71 16.67
C LEU A 31 -13.84 -17.54 16.24
N VAL A 32 -14.75 -16.98 15.42
CA VAL A 32 -15.95 -17.68 14.94
C VAL A 32 -15.64 -18.40 13.61
N PRO A 33 -15.50 -19.75 13.61
CA PRO A 33 -15.11 -20.50 12.42
C PRO A 33 -16.12 -20.40 11.27
N LYS A 34 -17.40 -20.12 11.56
CA LYS A 34 -18.42 -19.89 10.51
C LYS A 34 -18.17 -18.62 9.70
N ILE A 35 -17.64 -17.57 10.34
CA ILE A 35 -17.30 -16.32 9.65
C ILE A 35 -16.07 -16.53 8.76
N ALA A 36 -15.08 -17.28 9.26
CA ALA A 36 -13.92 -17.68 8.47
C ALA A 36 -14.33 -18.53 7.24
N ALA A 37 -15.24 -19.50 7.41
CA ALA A 37 -15.77 -20.30 6.31
C ALA A 37 -16.46 -19.43 5.25
N LEU A 38 -17.28 -18.46 5.67
CA LEU A 38 -17.90 -17.51 4.74
C LEU A 38 -16.87 -16.68 3.97
N ALA A 39 -15.79 -16.24 4.62
CA ALA A 39 -14.72 -15.51 3.94
C ALA A 39 -14.01 -16.36 2.86
N THR A 40 -13.86 -17.67 3.07
CA THR A 40 -13.25 -18.58 2.08
C THR A 40 -14.14 -18.89 0.88
N VAL A 41 -15.45 -18.70 1.01
CA VAL A 41 -16.42 -18.90 -0.09
C VAL A 41 -16.41 -17.72 -1.08
N ILE A 42 -15.84 -16.57 -0.70
CA ILE A 42 -15.78 -15.39 -1.55
C ILE A 42 -14.95 -15.70 -2.81
N PRO A 43 -15.52 -15.54 -4.02
CA PRO A 43 -14.80 -15.81 -5.25
C PRO A 43 -13.55 -14.93 -5.40
N SER A 44 -12.50 -15.50 -5.99
CA SER A 44 -11.25 -14.77 -6.29
C SER A 44 -11.48 -13.53 -7.15
N SER A 45 -12.45 -13.55 -8.06
CA SER A 45 -12.82 -12.38 -8.88
C SER A 45 -13.32 -11.19 -8.05
N VAL A 46 -14.04 -11.44 -6.94
CA VAL A 46 -14.53 -10.39 -6.04
C VAL A 46 -13.39 -9.85 -5.20
N LEU A 47 -12.54 -10.72 -4.66
CA LEU A 47 -11.34 -10.32 -3.93
C LEU A 47 -10.39 -9.52 -4.84
N GLY A 48 -10.24 -9.93 -6.10
CA GLY A 48 -9.53 -9.19 -7.13
C GLY A 48 -10.07 -7.77 -7.31
N GLY A 49 -11.39 -7.62 -7.51
CA GLY A 49 -12.02 -6.31 -7.62
C GLY A 49 -11.83 -5.43 -6.37
N ALA A 50 -11.96 -6.01 -5.19
CA ALA A 50 -11.72 -5.31 -3.92
C ALA A 50 -10.25 -4.87 -3.77
N MET A 51 -9.29 -5.74 -4.13
CA MET A 51 -7.86 -5.43 -4.12
C MET A 51 -7.51 -4.31 -5.10
N VAL A 52 -8.09 -4.29 -6.31
CA VAL A 52 -7.87 -3.21 -7.28
C VAL A 52 -8.30 -1.86 -6.69
N ALA A 53 -9.46 -1.79 -6.05
CA ALA A 53 -9.91 -0.57 -5.38
C ALA A 53 -8.98 -0.17 -4.22
N MET A 54 -8.52 -1.14 -3.42
CA MET A 54 -7.62 -0.89 -2.29
C MET A 54 -6.25 -0.39 -2.76
N PHE A 55 -5.62 -1.05 -3.73
CA PHE A 55 -4.34 -0.61 -4.29
C PHE A 55 -4.47 0.72 -5.06
N GLY A 56 -5.58 0.93 -5.78
CA GLY A 56 -5.87 2.21 -6.42
C GLY A 56 -5.93 3.37 -5.42
N MET A 57 -6.57 3.15 -4.26
CA MET A 57 -6.57 4.13 -3.17
C MET A 57 -5.17 4.38 -2.59
N VAL A 58 -4.34 3.34 -2.46
CA VAL A 58 -2.93 3.50 -2.03
C VAL A 58 -2.17 4.41 -3.00
N VAL A 59 -2.30 4.19 -4.30
CA VAL A 59 -1.69 5.06 -5.33
C VAL A 59 -2.23 6.49 -5.23
N ALA A 60 -3.55 6.67 -5.11
CA ALA A 60 -4.16 7.99 -4.97
C ALA A 60 -3.67 8.75 -3.73
N TYR A 61 -3.47 8.06 -2.60
CA TYR A 61 -2.87 8.66 -1.41
C TYR A 61 -1.40 9.03 -1.62
N GLY A 62 -0.62 8.24 -2.36
CA GLY A 62 0.74 8.59 -2.75
C GLY A 62 0.79 9.89 -3.56
N ILE A 63 -0.10 10.04 -4.55
CA ILE A 63 -0.24 11.27 -5.34
C ILE A 63 -0.66 12.45 -4.45
N LYS A 64 -1.62 12.23 -3.54
CA LYS A 64 -2.05 13.27 -2.59
C LYS A 64 -0.90 13.74 -1.68
N MET A 65 -0.01 12.83 -1.27
CA MET A 65 1.17 13.18 -0.49
C MET A 65 2.13 14.07 -1.29
N LEU A 66 2.36 13.72 -2.56
CA LEU A 66 3.19 14.50 -3.48
C LEU A 66 2.60 15.88 -3.80
N SER A 67 1.29 16.09 -3.63
CA SER A 67 0.66 17.41 -3.82
C SER A 67 1.19 18.50 -2.87
N GLN A 68 1.92 18.14 -1.83
CA GLN A 68 2.57 19.08 -0.92
C GLN A 68 3.93 19.59 -1.44
N VAL A 69 4.44 19.02 -2.55
CA VAL A 69 5.75 19.35 -3.14
C VAL A 69 5.60 20.41 -4.24
N ASP A 70 6.57 21.32 -4.38
CA ASP A 70 6.60 22.28 -5.49
C ASP A 70 7.16 21.64 -6.76
N PHE A 71 6.27 21.30 -7.69
CA PHE A 71 6.61 20.72 -8.99
C PHE A 71 7.16 21.72 -10.01
N ARG A 72 7.22 23.02 -9.71
CA ARG A 72 7.85 24.00 -10.60
C ARG A 72 9.38 23.92 -10.55
N LEU A 73 9.91 23.35 -9.46
CA LEU A 73 11.33 23.08 -9.30
C LEU A 73 11.69 21.81 -10.09
N GLN A 74 12.55 21.99 -11.10
CA GLN A 74 13.00 20.90 -11.97
C GLN A 74 13.69 19.76 -11.20
N GLU A 75 14.38 20.10 -10.10
CA GLU A 75 15.01 19.13 -9.18
C GLU A 75 14.00 18.14 -8.58
N ASN A 76 12.85 18.65 -8.10
CA ASN A 76 11.80 17.79 -7.53
C ASN A 76 11.18 16.88 -8.60
N LEU A 77 11.00 17.39 -9.81
CA LEU A 77 10.53 16.60 -10.95
C LEU A 77 11.52 15.48 -11.32
N LEU A 78 12.82 15.77 -11.33
CA LEU A 78 13.86 14.77 -11.60
C LEU A 78 13.91 13.69 -10.52
N ILE A 79 13.83 14.06 -9.24
CA ILE A 79 13.81 13.10 -8.13
C ILE A 79 12.62 12.15 -8.27
N VAL A 80 11.41 12.68 -8.51
CA VAL A 80 10.20 11.86 -8.71
C VAL A 80 10.33 10.96 -9.95
N ALA A 81 10.83 11.49 -11.06
CA ALA A 81 11.00 10.72 -12.30
C ALA A 81 12.00 9.56 -12.13
N CYS A 82 13.15 9.82 -11.52
CA CYS A 82 14.16 8.79 -11.23
C CYS A 82 13.63 7.75 -10.23
N SER A 83 12.97 8.17 -9.16
CA SER A 83 12.41 7.27 -8.14
C SER A 83 11.35 6.33 -8.70
N VAL A 84 10.36 6.87 -9.42
CA VAL A 84 9.30 6.07 -10.03
C VAL A 84 9.85 5.19 -11.15
N GLY A 85 10.76 5.73 -11.98
CA GLY A 85 11.37 5.00 -13.09
C GLY A 85 12.19 3.80 -12.62
N LEU A 86 13.05 3.98 -11.61
CA LEU A 86 13.85 2.90 -11.05
C LEU A 86 12.99 1.89 -10.28
N GLY A 87 12.03 2.35 -9.46
CA GLY A 87 11.15 1.46 -8.73
C GLY A 87 10.30 0.56 -9.63
N LEU A 88 9.74 1.11 -10.71
CA LEU A 88 9.01 0.32 -11.70
C LEU A 88 9.94 -0.55 -12.55
N GLY A 89 11.09 -0.02 -12.98
CA GLY A 89 12.05 -0.73 -13.83
C GLY A 89 12.56 -2.03 -13.20
N VAL A 90 12.90 -1.97 -11.90
CA VAL A 90 13.31 -3.16 -11.11
C VAL A 90 12.19 -4.20 -10.99
N THR A 91 10.94 -3.76 -10.88
CA THR A 91 9.80 -4.66 -10.75
C THR A 91 9.45 -5.34 -12.09
N VAL A 92 9.59 -4.62 -13.20
CA VAL A 92 9.26 -5.12 -14.55
C VAL A 92 10.36 -6.02 -15.12
N VAL A 93 11.62 -5.80 -14.73
CA VAL A 93 12.76 -6.60 -15.21
C VAL A 93 13.51 -7.21 -14.02
N PRO A 94 12.99 -8.29 -13.42
CA PRO A 94 13.58 -8.92 -12.23
C PRO A 94 14.95 -9.56 -12.50
N ASP A 95 15.28 -9.82 -13.76
CA ASP A 95 16.56 -10.42 -14.17
C ASP A 95 17.74 -9.43 -14.17
N ILE A 96 17.51 -8.13 -13.95
CA ILE A 96 18.58 -7.11 -13.85
C ILE A 96 19.61 -7.49 -12.79
N PHE A 97 19.18 -8.17 -11.73
CA PHE A 97 20.01 -8.55 -10.58
C PHE A 97 20.33 -10.07 -10.52
N ALA A 98 20.21 -10.79 -11.63
CA ALA A 98 20.42 -12.24 -11.69
C ALA A 98 21.80 -12.68 -11.17
N GLY A 99 22.84 -11.84 -11.28
CA GLY A 99 24.20 -12.12 -10.80
C GLY A 99 24.44 -11.87 -9.30
N LEU A 100 23.48 -11.34 -8.54
CA LEU A 100 23.65 -11.03 -7.12
C LEU A 100 23.36 -12.25 -6.20
N PRO A 101 23.99 -12.32 -5.02
CA PRO A 101 23.67 -13.33 -4.01
C PRO A 101 22.23 -13.18 -3.49
N GLU A 102 21.64 -14.30 -3.07
CA GLU A 102 20.21 -14.42 -2.74
C GLU A 102 19.75 -13.43 -1.66
N SER A 103 20.59 -13.15 -0.67
CA SER A 103 20.31 -12.17 0.39
C SER A 103 20.12 -10.75 -0.13
N LEU A 104 20.85 -10.36 -1.19
CA LEU A 104 20.74 -9.05 -1.82
C LEU A 104 19.55 -8.99 -2.78
N LYS A 105 19.23 -10.09 -3.47
CA LYS A 105 18.08 -10.19 -4.39
C LYS A 105 16.75 -9.87 -3.74
N ILE A 106 16.57 -10.23 -2.46
CA ILE A 106 15.34 -9.92 -1.71
C ILE A 106 15.11 -8.41 -1.59
N LEU A 107 16.17 -7.63 -1.38
CA LEU A 107 16.09 -6.17 -1.35
C LEU A 107 16.04 -5.58 -2.77
N THR A 108 16.93 -6.03 -3.66
CA THR A 108 17.12 -5.41 -4.97
C THR A 108 16.00 -5.71 -5.95
N ASN A 109 15.21 -6.78 -5.78
CA ASN A 109 14.01 -7.02 -6.60
C ASN A 109 12.76 -6.29 -6.07
N SER A 110 12.86 -5.59 -4.94
CA SER A 110 11.76 -4.80 -4.43
C SER A 110 11.76 -3.41 -5.07
N GLY A 111 10.82 -3.17 -5.97
CA GLY A 111 10.64 -1.84 -6.59
C GLY A 111 10.41 -0.72 -5.59
N ILE A 112 9.80 -1.03 -4.43
CA ILE A 112 9.62 -0.06 -3.34
C ILE A 112 10.98 0.38 -2.79
N VAL A 113 11.87 -0.58 -2.52
CA VAL A 113 13.22 -0.31 -1.98
C VAL A 113 14.05 0.47 -3.00
N ALA A 114 14.06 0.03 -4.26
CA ALA A 114 14.78 0.71 -5.32
C ALA A 114 14.32 2.16 -5.50
N GLY A 115 13.00 2.38 -5.57
CA GLY A 115 12.42 3.71 -5.67
C GLY A 115 12.74 4.60 -4.47
N SER A 116 12.69 4.06 -3.25
CA SER A 116 13.00 4.80 -2.02
C SER A 116 14.48 5.19 -1.89
N ILE A 117 15.41 4.36 -2.36
CA ILE A 117 16.86 4.69 -2.31
C ILE A 117 17.21 5.81 -3.29
N SER A 118 16.48 5.90 -4.41
CA SER A 118 16.70 6.92 -5.44
C SER A 118 15.94 8.23 -5.23
N ALA A 119 15.03 8.29 -4.25
CA ALA A 119 14.26 9.49 -3.90
C ALA A 119 15.00 10.32 -2.85
#